data_AF-A0A416ES17-F1
#
_entry.id   AF-A0A416ES17-F1
#
_cell.length_a   1.000
_cell.length_b   1.000
_cell.length_c   1.000
_cell.angle_alpha   90.00
_cell.angle_beta   90.00
_cell.angle_gamma   90.00
#
_symmetry.space_group_name_H-M   'P 1'
#
loop_
_entity.id
_entity.type
_entity.pdbx_description
1 polymer ?
#
loop_
_entity_poly.entity_id
_entity_poly.type
_entity_poly.pdbx_seq_one_letter_code
_entity_poly.pdbx_strand_id
1 'polypeptide(L)'
;MMSRYLQYISPEQIDATNINQYLRNQKIISLTEEDYPGFMEELKVSLLAFAVDPVQQEKWRLFYQPVIHPTALFCVSVSGWMREFHPAYRRYYENTHTCCRMLKDFMDSDEGAALNATLREAFQGNCDVRTGYYGELEVAATFHKSIYALLPPEKIRKFLEENSDEK
;
A
#
# COMPACT_ATOMS: atom_id res chain seq x y z
N MET A 1 -1.92 13.93 -14.81
CA MET A 1 -1.29 12.59 -14.73
C MET A 1 -2.29 11.47 -14.42
N MET A 2 -2.78 11.26 -13.18
CA MET A 2 -3.54 10.04 -12.84
C MET A 2 -4.87 9.84 -13.58
N SER A 3 -5.59 10.92 -13.94
CA SER A 3 -6.81 10.81 -14.76
C SER A 3 -6.56 10.24 -16.16
N ARG A 4 -5.38 10.50 -16.75
CA ARG A 4 -4.97 9.91 -18.04
C ARG A 4 -4.56 8.45 -17.87
N TYR A 5 -3.92 8.07 -16.75
CA TYR A 5 -3.62 6.67 -16.46
C TYR A 5 -4.88 5.79 -16.44
N LEU A 6 -5.96 6.28 -15.83
CA LEU A 6 -7.24 5.57 -15.78
C LEU A 6 -7.86 5.33 -17.17
N GLN A 7 -7.52 6.13 -18.18
CA GLN A 7 -8.00 5.94 -19.55
C GLN A 7 -7.43 4.69 -20.23
N TYR A 8 -6.32 4.13 -19.71
CA TYR A 8 -5.73 2.88 -20.21
C TYR A 8 -6.30 1.63 -19.54
N ILE A 9 -7.23 1.79 -18.59
CA ILE A 9 -7.80 0.71 -17.80
C ILE A 9 -9.29 0.59 -18.14
N SER A 10 -9.78 -0.63 -18.32
CA SER A 10 -11.19 -0.83 -18.61
C SER A 10 -12.06 -0.53 -17.38
N PRO A 11 -13.31 -0.09 -17.56
CA PRO A 11 -14.25 0.10 -16.46
C PRO A 11 -14.38 -1.14 -15.56
N GLU A 12 -14.39 -2.34 -16.15
CA GLU A 12 -14.51 -3.60 -15.40
C GLU A 12 -13.30 -3.86 -14.51
N GLN A 13 -12.10 -3.50 -14.97
CA GLN A 13 -10.89 -3.59 -14.15
C GLN A 13 -10.90 -2.56 -13.02
N ILE A 14 -11.36 -1.33 -13.28
CA ILE A 14 -11.54 -0.29 -12.25
C ILE A 14 -12.52 -0.80 -11.18
N ASP A 15 -13.69 -1.28 -11.59
CA ASP A 15 -14.72 -1.80 -10.70
C ASP A 15 -14.21 -2.96 -9.84
N ALA A 16 -13.50 -3.92 -10.45
CA ALA A 16 -12.91 -5.03 -9.71
C ALA A 16 -11.90 -4.56 -8.65
N THR A 17 -11.04 -3.59 -8.97
CA THR A 17 -10.10 -3.04 -7.97
C THR A 17 -10.81 -2.25 -6.86
N ASN A 18 -11.86 -1.49 -7.20
CA ASN A 18 -12.66 -0.76 -6.22
C ASN A 18 -13.40 -1.69 -5.27
N ILE A 19 -13.97 -2.78 -5.78
CA ILE A 19 -14.61 -3.81 -4.95
C ILE A 19 -13.59 -4.45 -4.01
N ASN A 20 -12.41 -4.82 -4.52
CA ASN A 20 -11.35 -5.41 -3.69
C ASN A 20 -10.90 -4.45 -2.57
N GLN A 21 -10.70 -3.16 -2.89
CA GLN A 21 -10.33 -2.16 -1.90
C GLN A 21 -11.45 -1.95 -0.88
N TYR A 22 -12.70 -1.90 -1.33
CA TYR A 22 -13.86 -1.76 -0.45
C TYR A 22 -13.94 -2.93 0.55
N LEU A 23 -13.84 -4.17 0.06
CA LEU A 23 -13.88 -5.37 0.91
C LEU A 23 -12.70 -5.41 1.89
N ARG A 24 -11.49 -5.03 1.44
CA ARG A 24 -10.32 -4.91 2.31
C ARG A 24 -10.54 -3.87 3.41
N ASN A 25 -11.07 -2.71 3.06
CA ASN A 25 -11.37 -1.64 4.02
C ASN A 25 -12.43 -2.09 5.02
N GLN A 26 -13.52 -2.74 4.58
CA GLN A 26 -14.54 -3.27 5.48
C GLN A 26 -13.97 -4.28 6.47
N LYS A 27 -13.10 -5.19 6.00
CA LYS A 27 -12.39 -6.13 6.87
C LYS A 27 -11.57 -5.41 7.92
N ILE A 28 -10.79 -4.40 7.53
CA ILE A 28 -9.96 -3.63 8.48
C ILE A 28 -10.83 -2.89 9.49
N ILE A 29 -11.95 -2.29 9.05
CA ILE A 29 -12.88 -1.56 9.92
C ILE A 29 -13.52 -2.48 10.97
N SER A 30 -13.75 -3.74 10.63
CA SER A 30 -14.37 -4.72 11.55
C SER A 30 -13.39 -5.41 12.49
N LEU A 31 -12.06 -5.22 12.34
CA LEU A 31 -11.09 -5.88 13.21
C LEU A 31 -11.30 -5.48 14.67
N THR A 32 -11.19 -6.48 15.52
CA THR A 32 -11.09 -6.38 16.98
C THR A 32 -9.69 -6.75 17.44
N GLU A 33 -9.38 -6.56 18.72
CA GLU A 33 -8.06 -6.88 19.28
C GLU A 33 -7.67 -8.36 19.10
N GLU A 34 -8.66 -9.26 19.14
CA GLU A 34 -8.47 -10.70 18.92
C GLU A 34 -8.03 -11.01 17.47
N ASP A 35 -8.39 -10.17 16.51
CA ASP A 35 -8.09 -10.37 15.10
C ASP A 35 -6.70 -9.85 14.70
N TYR A 36 -6.08 -8.97 15.50
CA TYR A 36 -4.84 -8.29 15.12
C TYR A 36 -3.67 -9.24 14.85
N PRO A 37 -3.41 -10.31 15.64
CA PRO A 37 -2.35 -11.26 15.31
C PRO A 37 -2.59 -11.93 13.95
N GLY A 38 -3.82 -12.35 13.67
CA GLY A 38 -4.18 -12.98 12.40
C GLY A 38 -4.02 -12.02 11.22
N PHE A 39 -4.46 -10.77 11.36
CA PHE A 39 -4.30 -9.75 10.33
C PHE A 39 -2.83 -9.36 10.11
N MET A 40 -2.01 -9.33 11.17
CA MET A 40 -0.57 -9.13 11.07
C MET A 40 0.09 -10.25 10.24
N GLU A 41 -0.26 -11.51 10.47
CA GLU A 41 0.23 -12.62 9.65
C GLU A 41 -0.18 -12.48 8.17
N GLU A 42 -1.41 -12.05 7.89
CA GLU A 42 -1.84 -11.74 6.51
C GLU A 42 -0.99 -10.64 5.85
N LEU A 43 -0.61 -9.60 6.60
CA LEU A 43 0.30 -8.57 6.12
C LEU A 43 1.67 -9.16 5.80
N LYS A 44 2.24 -10.00 6.68
CA LYS A 44 3.54 -10.67 6.44
C LYS A 44 3.51 -11.50 5.16
N VAL A 45 2.50 -12.35 4.99
CA VAL A 45 2.34 -13.19 3.80
C VAL A 45 2.24 -12.33 2.54
N SER A 46 1.44 -11.28 2.58
CA SER A 46 1.23 -10.39 1.42
C SER A 46 2.48 -9.60 1.05
N LEU A 47 3.21 -9.11 2.05
CA LEU A 47 4.48 -8.40 1.86
C LEU A 47 5.60 -9.31 1.35
N LEU A 48 5.65 -10.57 1.82
CA LEU A 48 6.58 -11.57 1.28
C LEU A 48 6.24 -11.91 -0.18
N ALA A 49 4.95 -12.05 -0.50
CA ALA A 49 4.49 -12.27 -1.88
C ALA A 49 4.92 -11.10 -2.80
N PHE A 50 4.79 -9.86 -2.32
CA PHE A 50 5.33 -8.69 -3.02
C PHE A 50 6.85 -8.77 -3.18
N ALA A 51 7.57 -9.16 -2.13
CA ALA A 51 9.03 -9.18 -2.12
C ALA A 51 9.65 -10.23 -3.06
N VAL A 52 8.90 -11.28 -3.44
CA VAL A 52 9.38 -12.28 -4.41
C VAL A 52 8.90 -12.01 -5.85
N ASP A 53 8.08 -10.99 -6.08
CA ASP A 53 7.55 -10.65 -7.40
C ASP A 53 8.30 -9.45 -8.01
N PRO A 54 9.28 -9.68 -8.92
CA PRO A 54 10.07 -8.59 -9.50
C PRO A 54 9.22 -7.64 -10.36
N VAL A 55 8.10 -8.12 -10.92
CA VAL A 55 7.19 -7.28 -11.72
C VAL A 55 6.45 -6.31 -10.80
N GLN A 56 5.98 -6.76 -9.64
CA GLN A 56 5.33 -5.86 -8.67
C GLN A 56 6.32 -4.85 -8.09
N GLN A 57 7.56 -5.28 -7.80
CA GLN A 57 8.61 -4.35 -7.36
C GLN A 57 8.88 -3.26 -8.40
N GLU A 58 8.95 -3.63 -9.69
CA GLU A 58 9.17 -2.66 -10.77
C GLU A 58 8.02 -1.65 -10.88
N LYS A 59 6.77 -2.13 -10.86
CA LYS A 59 5.58 -1.26 -10.86
C LYS A 59 5.57 -0.33 -9.65
N TRP A 60 5.91 -0.86 -8.47
CA TRP A 60 6.01 -0.08 -7.24
C TRP A 60 7.04 1.04 -7.38
N ARG A 61 8.26 0.74 -7.85
CA ARG A 61 9.30 1.75 -8.07
C ARG A 61 8.86 2.86 -9.02
N LEU A 62 8.13 2.51 -10.09
CA LEU A 62 7.62 3.49 -11.06
C LEU A 62 6.60 4.45 -10.44
N PHE A 63 5.76 3.97 -9.52
CA PHE A 63 4.69 4.79 -8.91
C PHE A 63 5.02 5.39 -7.55
N TYR A 64 6.04 4.89 -6.85
CA TYR A 64 6.25 5.24 -5.45
C TYR A 64 6.44 6.74 -5.25
N GLN A 65 7.48 7.31 -5.87
CA GLN A 65 7.79 8.74 -5.77
C GLN A 65 6.72 9.65 -6.40
N PRO A 66 6.22 9.40 -7.63
CA PRO A 66 5.29 10.32 -8.26
C PRO A 66 3.85 10.25 -7.72
N VAL A 67 3.43 9.13 -7.12
CA VAL A 67 2.02 8.90 -6.77
C VAL A 67 1.83 8.41 -5.34
N ILE A 68 2.42 7.27 -4.98
CA ILE A 68 2.10 6.57 -3.72
C ILE A 68 2.52 7.40 -2.51
N HIS A 69 3.79 7.83 -2.48
CA HIS A 69 4.34 8.56 -1.34
C HIS A 69 3.69 9.93 -1.14
N PRO A 70 3.49 10.78 -2.18
CA PRO A 70 2.74 12.03 -2.04
C PRO A 70 1.30 11.81 -1.58
N THR A 71 0.63 10.75 -2.06
CA THR A 71 -0.73 10.42 -1.63
C THR A 71 -0.76 10.01 -0.16
N ALA A 72 0.20 9.19 0.29
CA ALA A 72 0.32 8.82 1.69
C ALA A 72 0.53 10.05 2.59
N LEU A 73 1.42 10.97 2.21
CA LEU A 73 1.65 12.23 2.91
C LEU A 73 0.39 13.09 3.01
N PHE A 74 -0.34 13.25 1.89
CA PHE A 74 -1.61 13.96 1.88
C PHE A 74 -2.62 13.32 2.83
N CYS A 75 -2.83 12.00 2.72
CA CYS A 75 -3.75 11.25 3.58
C CYS A 75 -3.41 11.40 5.06
N VAL A 76 -2.13 11.40 5.42
CA VAL A 76 -1.66 11.66 6.79
C VAL A 76 -2.03 13.08 7.23
N SER A 77 -1.80 14.09 6.39
CA SER A 77 -2.08 15.50 6.72
C SER A 77 -3.56 15.76 7.05
N VAL A 78 -4.48 15.05 6.40
CA VAL A 78 -5.95 15.19 6.61
C VAL A 78 -6.52 14.19 7.61
N SER A 79 -5.73 13.18 8.01
CA SER A 79 -6.19 12.06 8.85
C SER A 79 -6.75 12.51 10.20
N GLY A 80 -6.21 13.57 10.81
CA GLY A 80 -6.72 14.12 12.07
C GLY A 80 -8.20 14.50 11.98
N TRP A 81 -8.54 15.31 10.98
CA TRP A 81 -9.92 15.72 10.67
C TRP A 81 -10.79 14.51 10.31
N MET A 82 -10.33 13.64 9.43
CA MET A 82 -11.10 12.47 9.01
C MET A 82 -11.45 11.53 10.17
N ARG A 83 -10.53 11.36 11.14
CA ARG A 83 -10.81 10.58 12.36
C ARG A 83 -11.84 11.24 13.27
N GLU A 84 -11.89 12.56 13.31
CA GLU A 84 -12.87 13.29 14.12
C GLU A 84 -14.29 13.11 13.57
N PHE A 85 -14.47 13.29 12.25
CA PHE A 85 -15.80 13.36 11.64
C PHE A 85 -16.31 12.05 11.05
N HIS A 86 -15.46 11.03 10.83
CA HIS A 86 -15.86 9.78 10.17
C HIS A 86 -15.53 8.54 11.02
N PRO A 87 -16.50 7.99 11.79
CA PRO A 87 -16.26 6.87 12.70
C PRO A 87 -15.65 5.63 12.03
N ALA A 88 -16.10 5.28 10.82
CA ALA A 88 -15.52 4.14 10.09
C ALA A 88 -14.07 4.40 9.66
N TYR A 89 -13.73 5.62 9.25
CA TYR A 89 -12.34 5.99 8.95
C TYR A 89 -11.48 5.94 10.20
N ARG A 90 -12.00 6.38 11.36
CA ARG A 90 -11.29 6.25 12.63
C ARG A 90 -10.91 4.80 12.90
N ARG A 91 -11.87 3.87 12.81
CA ARG A 91 -11.63 2.43 12.99
C ARG A 91 -10.62 1.90 11.98
N TYR A 92 -10.79 2.22 10.69
CA TYR A 92 -9.85 1.86 9.64
C TYR A 92 -8.43 2.30 10.00
N TYR A 93 -8.25 3.59 10.30
CA TYR A 93 -6.97 4.18 10.60
C TYR A 93 -6.32 3.54 11.83
N GLU A 94 -7.05 3.44 12.94
CA GLU A 94 -6.55 2.90 14.21
C GLU A 94 -6.16 1.42 14.06
N ASN A 95 -7.00 0.61 13.42
CA ASN A 95 -6.71 -0.81 13.20
C ASN A 95 -5.49 -1.01 12.28
N THR A 96 -5.39 -0.26 11.18
CA THR A 96 -4.19 -0.27 10.32
C THR A 96 -2.95 0.12 11.12
N HIS A 97 -3.02 1.20 11.91
CA HIS A 97 -1.87 1.66 12.69
C HIS A 97 -1.43 0.65 13.74
N THR A 98 -2.37 0.02 14.44
CA THR A 98 -2.07 -1.01 15.45
C THR A 98 -1.43 -2.22 14.80
N CYS A 99 -2.02 -2.78 13.74
CA CYS A 99 -1.47 -3.97 13.07
C CYS A 99 -0.11 -3.71 12.43
N CYS A 100 0.06 -2.56 11.76
CA CYS A 100 1.34 -2.20 11.16
C CYS A 100 2.40 -1.84 12.21
N ARG A 101 2.01 -1.34 13.40
CA ARG A 101 2.94 -1.18 14.52
C ARG A 101 3.43 -2.53 15.03
N MET A 102 2.53 -3.48 15.29
CA MET A 102 2.89 -4.84 15.68
C MET A 102 3.82 -5.50 14.65
N LEU A 103 3.56 -5.30 13.36
CA LEU A 103 4.43 -5.78 12.29
C LEU A 103 5.83 -5.15 12.34
N LYS A 104 5.93 -3.84 12.58
CA LYS A 104 7.24 -3.17 12.72
C LYS A 104 7.99 -3.65 13.96
N ASP A 105 7.30 -3.78 15.09
CA ASP A 105 7.88 -4.31 16.32
C ASP A 105 8.41 -5.75 16.11
N PHE A 106 7.66 -6.58 15.37
CA PHE A 106 8.14 -7.90 14.95
C PHE A 106 9.38 -7.81 14.07
N MET A 107 9.40 -6.93 13.06
CA MET A 107 10.56 -6.73 12.17
C MET A 107 11.81 -6.19 12.88
N ASP A 108 11.66 -5.56 14.04
CA ASP A 108 12.76 -5.10 14.89
C ASP A 108 13.26 -6.21 15.86
N SER A 109 12.55 -7.34 15.96
CA SER A 109 12.99 -8.52 16.72
C SER A 109 13.91 -9.45 15.92
N ASP A 110 14.64 -10.33 16.60
CA ASP A 110 15.48 -11.35 15.96
C ASP A 110 14.68 -12.28 15.02
N GLU A 111 13.45 -12.62 15.39
CA GLU A 111 12.57 -13.47 14.58
C GLU A 111 12.11 -12.80 13.29
N GLY A 112 11.90 -11.47 13.31
CA GLY A 112 11.46 -10.70 12.15
C GLY A 112 12.58 -10.09 11.32
N ALA A 113 13.84 -10.23 11.73
CA ALA A 113 14.99 -9.63 11.06
C ALA A 113 15.10 -10.08 9.58
N ALA A 114 14.79 -11.35 9.28
CA ALA A 114 14.79 -11.87 7.92
C ALA A 114 13.72 -11.22 7.04
N LEU A 115 12.52 -11.00 7.58
CA LEU A 115 11.44 -10.29 6.89
C LEU A 115 11.85 -8.83 6.62
N ASN A 116 12.43 -8.16 7.61
CA ASN A 116 12.90 -6.78 7.48
C ASN A 116 13.94 -6.64 6.37
N ALA A 117 14.96 -7.51 6.37
CA ALA A 117 15.99 -7.54 5.33
C ALA A 117 15.40 -7.75 3.93
N THR A 118 14.50 -8.73 3.81
CA THR A 118 13.81 -9.07 2.55
C THR A 118 13.02 -7.88 2.00
N LEU A 119 12.27 -7.19 2.86
CA LEU A 119 11.46 -6.05 2.42
C LEU A 119 12.32 -4.84 2.06
N ARG A 120 13.39 -4.56 2.82
CA ARG A 120 14.33 -3.49 2.49
C ARG A 120 14.97 -3.69 1.12
N GLU A 121 15.34 -4.93 0.81
CA GLU A 121 15.86 -5.29 -0.51
C GLU A 121 14.80 -5.11 -1.60
N ALA A 122 13.58 -5.61 -1.39
CA ALA A 122 12.51 -5.49 -2.38
C ALA A 122 12.10 -4.05 -2.68
N PHE A 123 12.03 -3.18 -1.66
CA PHE A 123 11.63 -1.78 -1.84
C PHE A 123 12.75 -0.91 -2.43
N GLN A 124 14.02 -1.26 -2.24
CA GLN A 124 15.18 -0.49 -2.74
C GLN A 124 15.09 1.02 -2.41
N GLY A 125 14.69 1.34 -1.17
CA GLY A 125 14.51 2.73 -0.72
C GLY A 125 13.21 3.40 -1.16
N ASN A 126 12.34 2.72 -1.92
CA ASN A 126 11.01 3.20 -2.29
C ASN A 126 9.92 2.84 -1.27
N CYS A 127 10.27 2.68 0.00
CA CYS A 127 9.37 2.58 1.14
C CYS A 127 10.27 2.41 2.36
N ASP A 128 10.16 3.29 3.36
CA ASP A 128 10.89 3.06 4.61
C ASP A 128 10.04 2.16 5.52
N VAL A 129 10.38 0.88 5.56
CA VAL A 129 9.67 -0.11 6.38
C VAL A 129 9.70 0.20 7.89
N ARG A 130 10.67 1.00 8.34
CA ARG A 130 10.87 1.31 9.76
C ARG A 130 10.23 2.64 10.11
N THR A 131 10.59 3.72 9.42
CA THR A 131 10.13 5.08 9.76
C THR A 131 9.04 5.62 8.84
N GLY A 132 8.73 4.92 7.74
CA GLY A 132 7.66 5.28 6.83
C GLY A 132 6.28 5.15 7.47
N TYR A 133 5.25 5.66 6.80
CA TYR A 133 3.91 5.69 7.38
C TYR A 133 3.34 4.29 7.47
N TYR A 134 2.63 3.98 8.57
CA TYR A 134 2.02 2.66 8.76
C TYR A 134 1.10 2.27 7.60
N GLY A 135 0.38 3.23 7.02
CA GLY A 135 -0.47 3.01 5.84
C GLY A 135 0.30 2.59 4.58
N GLU A 136 1.57 2.97 4.40
CA GLU A 136 2.36 2.56 3.22
C GLU A 136 2.62 1.04 3.21
N LEU A 137 2.77 0.41 4.37
CA LEU A 137 2.92 -1.05 4.48
C LEU A 137 1.64 -1.79 4.11
N GLU A 138 0.47 -1.25 4.47
CA GLU A 138 -0.82 -1.81 4.03
C GLU A 138 -0.95 -1.70 2.51
N VAL A 139 -0.63 -0.53 1.94
CA VAL A 139 -0.68 -0.29 0.50
C VAL A 139 0.28 -1.22 -0.25
N ALA A 140 1.48 -1.45 0.28
CA ALA A 140 2.42 -2.41 -0.29
C ALA A 140 1.88 -3.86 -0.24
N ALA A 141 1.31 -4.26 0.90
CA ALA A 141 0.71 -5.59 1.06
C ALA A 141 -0.41 -5.84 0.04
N THR A 142 -1.19 -4.82 -0.31
CA THR A 142 -2.31 -4.93 -1.24
C THR A 142 -2.01 -4.44 -2.66
N PHE A 143 -0.76 -4.04 -2.94
CA PHE A 143 -0.39 -3.34 -4.17
C PHE A 143 -0.78 -4.10 -5.43
N HIS A 144 -0.59 -5.41 -5.46
CA HIS A 144 -0.94 -6.29 -6.59
C HIS A 144 -2.45 -6.29 -6.94
N LYS A 145 -3.32 -5.86 -6.01
CA LYS A 145 -4.77 -5.69 -6.23
C LYS A 145 -5.18 -4.24 -6.47
N SER A 146 -4.22 -3.31 -6.43
CA SER A 146 -4.47 -1.89 -6.59
C SER A 146 -4.63 -1.51 -8.07
N ILE A 147 -5.25 -0.37 -8.30
CA ILE A 147 -5.38 0.24 -9.63
C ILE A 147 -4.00 0.48 -10.29
N TYR A 148 -2.96 0.71 -9.49
CA TYR A 148 -1.60 0.98 -9.94
C TYR A 148 -0.89 -0.28 -10.48
N ALA A 149 -1.35 -1.47 -10.12
CA ALA A 149 -0.75 -2.73 -10.56
C ALA A 149 -1.38 -3.29 -11.84
N LEU A 150 -2.44 -2.69 -12.38
CA LEU A 150 -3.19 -3.22 -13.52
C LEU A 150 -2.44 -3.15 -14.85
N LEU A 151 -1.66 -2.09 -15.07
CA LEU A 151 -0.85 -1.97 -16.27
C LEU A 151 0.48 -2.72 -16.12
N PRO A 152 1.02 -3.29 -17.20
CA PRO A 152 2.36 -3.86 -17.21
C PRO A 152 3.44 -2.75 -17.20
N PRO A 153 4.66 -3.03 -16.73
CA PRO A 153 5.69 -2.01 -16.48
C PRO A 153 6.04 -1.13 -17.70
N GLU A 154 6.05 -1.70 -18.90
CA GLU A 154 6.33 -0.99 -20.15
C GLU A 154 5.26 0.05 -20.49
N LYS A 155 3.98 -0.24 -20.23
CA LYS A 155 2.90 0.74 -20.40
C LYS A 155 2.98 1.83 -19.36
N ILE A 156 3.37 1.49 -18.13
CA ILE A 156 3.56 2.48 -17.05
C ILE A 156 4.71 3.42 -17.39
N ARG A 157 5.87 2.90 -17.82
CA ARG A 157 7.00 3.73 -18.27
C ARG A 157 6.60 4.69 -19.36
N LYS A 158 6.00 4.18 -20.44
CA LYS A 158 5.54 5.00 -21.55
C LYS A 158 4.59 6.10 -21.09
N PHE A 159 3.64 5.76 -20.22
CA PHE A 159 2.73 6.74 -19.62
C PHE A 159 3.47 7.82 -18.82
N LEU A 160 4.44 7.45 -17.98
CA LEU A 160 5.21 8.40 -17.18
C LEU A 160 6.09 9.30 -18.05
N GLU A 161 6.72 8.75 -19.10
CA GLU A 161 7.50 9.51 -20.08
C GLU A 161 6.65 10.56 -20.79
N GLU A 162 5.51 10.17 -21.35
CA GLU A 162 4.56 11.04 -22.06
C GLU A 162 3.96 12.15 -21.19
N ASN A 163 4.06 12.04 -19.86
CA ASN A 163 3.47 12.99 -18.91
C ASN A 163 4.52 13.64 -17.98
N SER A 164 5.81 13.50 -18.29
CA SER A 164 6.92 14.04 -17.49
C SER A 164 7.20 15.54 -17.75
N ASP A 165 6.73 16.08 -18.88
CA ASP A 165 6.96 17.46 -19.32
C ASP A 165 5.92 18.47 -18.79
N GLU A 166 4.88 18.01 -18.10
CA GLU A 166 3.88 18.88 -17.44
C GLU A 166 4.35 19.23 -16.02
N LYS A 167 5.33 20.13 -15.88
CA LYS A 167 5.70 20.80 -14.61
C LYS A 167 5.25 22.24 -14.58
#